data_AF-A0A017THK1-F1
#
_entry.id   AF-A0A017THK1-F1
#
_cell.length_a   1.000
_cell.length_b   1.000
_cell.length_c   1.000
_cell.angle_alpha   90.00
_cell.angle_beta   90.00
_cell.angle_gamma   90.00
#
_symmetry.space_group_name_H-M   'P 1'
#
loop_
_entity.id
_entity.type
_entity.pdbx_description
1 polymer ?
#
loop_
_entity_poly.entity_id
_entity_poly.type
_entity_poly.pdbx_seq_one_letter_code
_entity_poly.pdbx_strand_id
1 'polypeptide(L)'
;MQNETPFALFQCDKMGVGRRFHGTVVVKGTFALAQGKLGLAAKQRDIALADEPWDPAAAERSSLKHAGEALLVKPSTDVIVTGTVQAPGGTPRKTWDAAVEVRRRGETKLAYRAQVLGPRCWRHTGAKGGR
;
A
#
# COMPACT_ATOMS: atom_id res chain seq x y z
N MET A 1 -18.65 25.47 6.12
CA MET A 1 -19.27 24.23 5.59
C MET A 1 -19.15 23.17 6.68
N GLN A 2 -20.23 22.45 6.98
CA GLN A 2 -20.24 21.41 8.04
C GLN A 2 -20.13 20.03 7.38
N ASN A 3 -19.22 19.19 7.87
CA ASN A 3 -19.07 17.81 7.41
C ASN A 3 -19.99 16.91 8.23
N GLU A 4 -21.05 16.38 7.61
CA GLU A 4 -22.02 15.50 8.27
C GLU A 4 -21.67 14.01 8.12
N THR A 5 -20.50 13.70 7.56
CA THR A 5 -20.03 12.33 7.41
C THR A 5 -18.97 12.00 8.46
N PRO A 6 -18.75 10.72 8.78
CA PRO A 6 -17.65 10.33 9.65
C PRO A 6 -16.28 10.44 8.95
N PHE A 7 -16.22 10.77 7.66
CA PHE A 7 -14.99 10.75 6.87
C PHE A 7 -14.17 12.02 7.03
N ALA A 8 -12.85 11.92 6.87
CA ALA A 8 -12.01 13.11 6.81
C ALA A 8 -12.32 13.87 5.51
N LEU A 9 -12.40 15.20 5.62
CA LEU A 9 -12.73 16.12 4.54
C LEU A 9 -11.68 17.22 4.47
N PHE A 10 -11.21 17.52 3.26
CA PHE A 10 -10.34 18.65 3.00
C PHE A 10 -10.79 19.36 1.72
N GLN A 11 -10.70 20.69 1.72
CA GLN A 11 -11.05 21.53 0.58
C GLN A 11 -9.95 22.55 0.33
N CYS A 12 -9.59 22.73 -0.93
CA CYS A 12 -8.63 23.76 -1.34
C CYS A 12 -8.87 24.21 -2.77
N ASP A 13 -8.39 25.42 -3.08
CA ASP A 13 -8.23 25.84 -4.46
C ASP A 13 -6.88 25.37 -4.99
N LYS A 14 -6.91 24.75 -6.17
CA LYS A 14 -5.70 24.28 -6.84
C LYS A 14 -5.63 24.86 -8.25
N MET A 15 -4.47 25.38 -8.60
CA MET A 15 -4.21 25.92 -9.93
C MET A 15 -3.80 24.79 -10.87
N GLY A 16 -4.54 24.62 -11.96
CA GLY A 16 -4.24 23.71 -13.05
C GLY A 16 -3.47 24.40 -14.19
N VAL A 17 -3.28 23.65 -15.27
CA VAL A 17 -2.68 24.16 -16.52
C VAL A 17 -3.47 25.37 -17.03
N GLY A 18 -2.77 26.39 -17.55
CA GLY A 18 -3.39 27.62 -18.06
C GLY A 18 -3.84 28.59 -16.96
N ARG A 19 -3.32 28.46 -15.73
CA ARG A 19 -3.68 29.31 -14.57
C ARG A 19 -5.17 29.26 -14.20
N ARG A 20 -5.84 28.17 -14.54
CA ARG A 20 -7.23 27.95 -14.16
C ARG A 20 -7.29 27.45 -12.72
N PHE A 21 -8.11 28.09 -11.90
CA PHE A 21 -8.37 27.63 -10.54
C PHE A 21 -9.47 26.57 -10.54
N HIS A 22 -9.29 25.55 -9.71
CA HIS A 22 -10.24 24.47 -9.47
C HIS A 22 -10.45 24.31 -7.97
N GLY A 23 -11.71 24.35 -7.54
CA GLY A 23 -12.08 23.90 -6.20
C GLY A 23 -11.92 22.39 -6.12
N THR A 24 -11.06 21.92 -5.23
CA THR A 24 -10.77 20.50 -5.00
C THR A 24 -11.38 20.09 -3.67
N VAL A 25 -12.10 18.97 -3.67
CA VAL A 25 -12.65 18.35 -2.45
C VAL A 25 -12.07 16.95 -2.32
N VAL A 26 -11.47 16.66 -1.16
CA VAL A 26 -10.91 15.35 -0.83
C VAL A 26 -11.73 14.75 0.30
N VAL A 27 -12.20 13.52 0.10
CA VAL A 27 -12.89 12.73 1.14
C VAL A 27 -12.09 11.45 1.35
N LYS A 28 -11.77 11.14 2.61
CA LYS A 28 -11.01 9.94 2.98
C LYS A 28 -11.74 9.11 4.01
N GLY A 29 -12.01 7.86 3.63
CA GLY A 29 -12.50 6.83 4.52
C GLY A 29 -11.41 5.85 4.91
N THR A 30 -11.28 5.59 6.21
CA THR A 30 -10.42 4.54 6.78
C THR A 30 -11.31 3.40 7.24
N PHE A 31 -10.97 2.19 6.80
CA PHE A 31 -11.73 0.99 7.08
C PHE A 31 -10.84 -0.06 7.75
N ALA A 32 -11.39 -0.79 8.71
CA ALA A 32 -10.78 -1.98 9.26
C ALA A 32 -11.15 -3.18 8.38
N LEU A 33 -10.13 -3.85 7.84
CA LEU A 33 -10.27 -5.08 7.09
C LEU A 33 -10.06 -6.28 8.01
N ALA A 34 -11.03 -7.20 8.02
CA ALA A 34 -10.96 -8.49 8.69
C ALA A 34 -11.50 -9.57 7.76
N GLN A 35 -11.37 -10.85 8.17
CA GLN A 35 -11.82 -11.96 7.35
C GLN A 35 -13.32 -11.86 7.04
N GLY A 36 -13.65 -11.68 5.76
CA GLY A 36 -15.03 -11.54 5.28
C GLY A 36 -15.74 -10.25 5.75
N LYS A 37 -15.03 -9.32 6.39
CA LYS A 37 -15.62 -8.11 6.97
C LYS A 37 -14.79 -6.88 6.59
N LEU A 38 -15.48 -5.85 6.14
CA LEU A 38 -14.93 -4.51 5.97
C LEU A 38 -15.86 -3.56 6.74
N GLY A 39 -15.31 -2.83 7.70
CA GLY A 39 -16.07 -1.88 8.51
C GLY A 39 -15.34 -0.56 8.64
N LEU A 40 -16.03 0.51 9.03
CA LEU A 40 -15.36 1.76 9.37
C LEU A 40 -14.34 1.51 10.49
N ALA A 41 -13.15 2.07 10.34
CA ALA A 41 -12.16 2.03 11.40
C ALA A 41 -12.62 2.92 12.56
N ALA A 42 -12.36 2.48 13.80
CA ALA A 42 -12.69 3.23 15.02
C ALA A 42 -12.08 4.65 15.03
N LYS A 43 -10.94 4.82 14.35
CA LYS A 43 -10.32 6.12 14.09
C LYS A 43 -10.11 6.29 12.60
N GLN A 44 -10.61 7.41 12.07
CA GLN A 44 -10.27 7.84 10.72
C GLN A 44 -8.87 8.43 10.70
N ARG A 45 -8.10 8.11 9.65
CA ARG A 45 -6.82 8.76 9.38
C ARG A 45 -7.06 10.11 8.73
N ASP A 46 -6.22 11.08 9.08
CA ASP A 46 -6.22 12.40 8.45
C ASP A 46 -5.85 12.30 6.97
N ILE A 47 -6.25 13.32 6.21
CA ILE A 47 -5.86 13.48 4.82
C ILE A 47 -4.38 13.89 4.78
N ALA A 48 -3.57 13.13 4.06
CA ALA A 48 -2.16 13.42 3.84
C ALA A 48 -2.05 14.56 2.82
N LEU A 49 -1.57 15.73 3.27
CA LEU A 49 -1.41 16.89 2.40
C LEU A 49 -0.09 16.88 1.62
N ALA A 50 0.86 16.04 2.02
CA ALA A 50 2.16 15.86 1.40
C ALA A 50 2.53 14.37 1.40
N ASP A 51 3.54 14.04 0.60
CA ASP A 51 4.12 12.71 0.54
C ASP A 51 4.84 12.37 1.87
N GLU A 52 4.69 11.13 2.33
CA GLU A 52 5.41 10.55 3.45
C GLU A 52 6.37 9.48 2.92
N PRO A 53 7.70 9.66 3.01
CA PRO A 53 8.68 8.63 2.63
C PRO A 53 8.80 7.54 3.72
N TRP A 54 9.32 6.38 3.36
CA TRP A 54 9.69 5.35 4.35
C TRP A 54 10.87 5.77 5.24
N ASP A 55 11.83 6.50 4.67
CA ASP A 55 12.97 7.08 5.36
C ASP A 55 12.93 8.61 5.24
N PRO A 56 12.49 9.32 6.29
CA PRO A 56 12.45 10.77 6.29
C PRO A 56 13.83 11.44 6.16
N ALA A 57 14.91 10.79 6.62
CA ALA A 57 16.26 11.34 6.56
C ALA A 57 16.86 11.24 5.14
N ALA A 58 16.34 10.33 4.31
CA ALA A 58 16.76 10.12 2.93
C ALA A 58 15.57 10.23 1.94
N ALA A 59 14.66 11.19 2.19
CA ALA A 59 13.38 11.32 1.47
C ALA A 59 13.51 11.24 -0.06
N GLU A 60 14.49 11.94 -0.64
CA GLU A 60 14.74 12.00 -2.10
C GLU A 60 15.14 10.66 -2.74
N ARG A 61 15.58 9.69 -1.92
CA ARG A 61 16.01 8.34 -2.36
C ARG A 61 15.13 7.24 -1.79
N SER A 62 14.18 7.59 -0.94
CA SER A 62 13.27 6.66 -0.30
C SER A 62 12.03 6.47 -1.17
N SER A 63 11.47 5.27 -1.17
CA SER A 63 10.15 5.07 -1.75
C SER A 63 9.07 5.73 -0.88
N LEU A 64 7.95 6.05 -1.50
CA LEU A 64 6.81 6.60 -0.78
C LEU A 64 6.14 5.53 0.09
N LYS A 65 5.91 5.88 1.35
CA LYS A 65 5.04 5.16 2.25
C LYS A 65 3.58 5.58 2.04
N HIS A 66 3.33 6.88 1.94
CA HIS A 66 2.02 7.45 1.60
C HIS A 66 2.19 8.61 0.61
N ALA A 67 1.35 8.66 -0.42
CA ALA A 67 1.31 9.79 -1.34
C ALA A 67 0.35 10.87 -0.82
N GLY A 68 0.62 12.13 -1.16
CA GLY A 68 -0.27 13.25 -0.92
C GLY A 68 -1.62 13.09 -1.63
N GLU A 69 -2.70 13.43 -0.94
CA GLU A 69 -4.07 13.13 -1.35
C GLU A 69 -4.82 14.33 -1.93
N ALA A 70 -4.27 15.54 -1.80
CA ALA A 70 -4.82 16.76 -2.39
C ALA A 70 -4.48 16.88 -3.89
N LEU A 71 -5.07 16.01 -4.72
CA LEU A 71 -4.84 15.93 -6.17
C LEU A 71 -5.88 16.74 -6.96
N LEU A 72 -5.47 17.30 -8.11
CA LEU A 72 -6.40 18.02 -9.00
C LEU A 72 -7.39 17.06 -9.69
N VAL A 73 -6.92 15.88 -10.06
CA VAL A 73 -7.70 14.80 -10.68
C VAL A 73 -7.15 13.46 -10.17
N LYS A 74 -8.06 12.53 -9.88
CA LYS A 74 -7.74 11.11 -9.67
C LYS A 74 -8.47 10.29 -10.75
N PRO A 75 -7.79 9.91 -11.84
CA PRO A 75 -8.46 9.38 -13.04
C PRO A 75 -8.99 7.95 -12.86
N SER A 76 -8.46 7.21 -11.88
CA SER A 76 -8.83 5.82 -11.62
C SER A 76 -8.67 5.49 -10.13
N THR A 77 -9.01 4.25 -9.77
CA THR A 77 -8.80 3.70 -8.44
C THR A 77 -7.60 2.74 -8.45
N ASP A 78 -6.52 3.14 -7.80
CA ASP A 78 -5.42 2.24 -7.48
C ASP A 78 -5.72 1.51 -6.16
N VAL A 79 -5.46 0.20 -6.14
CA VAL A 79 -5.58 -0.64 -4.94
C VAL A 79 -4.19 -1.12 -4.56
N ILE A 80 -3.68 -0.65 -3.41
CA ILE A 80 -2.42 -1.12 -2.86
C ILE A 80 -2.72 -2.11 -1.74
N VAL A 81 -2.24 -3.34 -1.88
CA VAL A 81 -2.32 -4.37 -0.84
C VAL A 81 -0.93 -4.60 -0.29
N THR A 82 -0.76 -4.43 1.02
CA THR A 82 0.48 -4.73 1.74
C THR A 82 0.18 -5.67 2.89
N GLY A 83 1.17 -6.44 3.31
CA GLY A 83 1.03 -7.36 4.43
C GLY A 83 2.25 -8.26 4.56
N THR A 84 2.18 -9.15 5.54
CA THR A 84 3.20 -10.17 5.76
C THR A 84 2.54 -11.53 5.63
N VAL A 85 3.23 -12.44 4.96
CA VAL A 85 2.84 -13.84 4.85
C VAL A 85 3.86 -14.69 5.60
N GLN A 86 3.39 -15.75 6.26
CA GLN A 86 4.25 -16.70 6.96
C GLN A 86 4.15 -18.07 6.31
N ALA A 87 5.22 -18.86 6.43
CA ALA A 87 5.24 -20.22 5.91
C ALA A 87 4.08 -21.05 6.51
N PRO A 88 3.50 -22.00 5.76
CA PRO A 88 2.37 -22.79 6.24
C PRO A 88 2.70 -23.51 7.55
N GLY A 89 1.87 -23.27 8.58
CA GLY A 89 2.04 -23.80 9.93
C GLY A 89 3.05 -23.02 10.80
N GLY A 90 3.54 -21.86 10.35
CA GLY A 90 4.53 -21.06 11.07
C GLY A 90 5.94 -21.66 11.11
N THR A 91 6.14 -22.84 10.50
CA THR A 91 7.43 -23.53 10.46
C THR A 91 8.24 -23.10 9.25
N PRO A 92 9.54 -22.76 9.39
CA PRO A 92 10.40 -22.46 8.24
C PRO A 92 10.41 -23.59 7.21
N ARG A 93 10.19 -23.26 5.94
CA ARG A 93 10.25 -24.19 4.80
C ARG A 93 11.25 -23.70 3.76
N LYS A 94 11.92 -24.64 3.09
CA LYS A 94 12.89 -24.32 2.01
C LYS A 94 12.25 -23.55 0.87
N THR A 95 11.03 -23.92 0.50
CA THR A 95 10.21 -23.26 -0.51
C THR A 95 8.74 -23.36 -0.13
N TRP A 96 7.95 -22.35 -0.47
CA TRP A 96 6.50 -22.34 -0.32
C TRP A 96 5.88 -21.26 -1.21
N ASP A 97 4.62 -21.40 -1.57
CA ASP A 97 3.93 -20.43 -2.43
C ASP A 97 3.14 -19.43 -1.59
N ALA A 98 3.19 -18.17 -2.00
CA ALA A 98 2.34 -17.10 -1.49
C ALA A 98 1.52 -16.50 -2.63
N ALA A 99 0.30 -16.08 -2.32
CA ALA A 99 -0.57 -15.43 -3.28
C ALA A 99 -1.38 -14.32 -2.62
N VAL A 100 -1.67 -13.27 -3.40
CA VAL A 100 -2.67 -12.26 -3.08
C VAL A 100 -3.69 -12.22 -4.21
N GLU A 101 -4.97 -12.17 -3.82
CA GLU A 101 -6.08 -12.13 -4.76
C GLU A 101 -7.05 -11.01 -4.39
N VAL A 102 -7.41 -10.20 -5.38
CA VAL A 102 -8.47 -9.19 -5.25
C VAL A 102 -9.69 -9.70 -6.01
N ARG A 103 -10.79 -9.89 -5.28
CA ARG A 103 -12.05 -10.42 -5.82
C ARG A 103 -13.16 -9.38 -5.74
N ARG A 104 -14.05 -9.38 -6.72
CA ARG A 104 -15.27 -8.58 -6.73
C ARG A 104 -16.44 -9.47 -7.08
N ARG A 105 -17.44 -9.56 -6.18
CA ARG A 105 -18.64 -10.39 -6.35
C ARG A 105 -18.32 -11.85 -6.72
N GLY A 106 -17.32 -12.42 -6.05
CA GLY A 106 -16.86 -13.80 -6.28
C GLY A 106 -15.86 -13.97 -7.43
N GLU A 107 -15.74 -12.99 -8.33
CA GLU A 107 -14.84 -13.05 -9.49
C GLU A 107 -13.45 -12.49 -9.16
N THR A 108 -12.40 -13.19 -9.59
CA THR A 108 -10.99 -12.74 -9.47
C THR A 108 -10.73 -11.57 -10.42
N LYS A 109 -10.34 -10.41 -9.88
CA LYS A 109 -9.96 -9.22 -10.65
C LYS A 109 -8.45 -9.05 -10.76
N LEU A 110 -7.71 -9.48 -9.75
CA LEU A 110 -6.25 -9.50 -9.75
C LEU A 110 -5.79 -10.72 -8.95
N ALA A 111 -4.80 -11.44 -9.47
CA ALA A 111 -4.12 -12.50 -8.74
C ALA A 111 -2.62 -12.35 -8.97
N TYR A 112 -1.86 -12.30 -7.89
CA TYR A 112 -0.41 -12.33 -7.93
C TYR A 112 0.09 -13.51 -7.09
N ARG A 113 1.02 -14.28 -7.64
CA ARG A 113 1.61 -15.47 -7.01
C ARG A 113 3.12 -15.35 -7.03
N ALA A 114 3.77 -15.76 -5.95
CA ALA A 114 5.21 -15.81 -5.86
C ALA A 114 5.64 -17.08 -5.11
N GLN A 115 6.74 -17.69 -5.55
CA GLN A 115 7.41 -18.72 -4.77
C GLN A 115 8.37 -18.05 -3.79
N VAL A 116 8.16 -18.29 -2.51
CA VAL A 116 9.01 -17.79 -1.43
C VAL A 116 10.09 -18.82 -1.13
N LEU A 117 11.34 -18.36 -1.11
CA LEU A 117 12.48 -19.16 -0.70
C LEU A 117 12.73 -18.94 0.79
N GLY A 118 12.91 -20.04 1.53
CA GLY A 118 13.25 -19.99 2.94
C GLY A 118 14.66 -19.45 3.20
N PRO A 119 15.09 -19.42 4.48
CA PRO A 119 16.42 -18.97 4.85
C PRO A 119 17.52 -19.71 4.07
N ARG A 120 18.42 -18.95 3.43
CA ARG A 120 19.57 -19.49 2.71
C ARG A 120 20.84 -19.01 3.40
N CYS A 121 21.74 -19.94 3.69
CA CYS A 121 23.10 -19.62 4.09
C CYS A 121 24.01 -19.81 2.88
N TRP A 122 24.90 -18.85 2.64
CA TRP A 122 25.99 -19.06 1.70
C TRP A 122 27.03 -19.96 2.35
N ARG A 123 27.40 -21.07 1.69
CA ARG A 123 28.49 -21.94 2.14
C ARG A 123 29.61 -21.86 1.12
N HIS A 124 30.76 -21.33 1.54
CA HIS A 124 31.98 -21.37 0.75
C HIS A 124 32.54 -22.80 0.78
N THR A 125 32.45 -23.52 -0.34
CA THR A 125 33.24 -24.73 -0.54
C THR A 125 34.56 -24.32 -1.18
N GLY A 126 35.60 -24.18 -0.36
CA GLY A 126 36.96 -23.98 -0.88
C GLY A 126 37.40 -25.22 -1.63
N ALA A 127 37.44 -25.16 -2.96
CA ALA A 127 38.18 -26.13 -3.74
C ALA A 127 39.67 -25.92 -3.42
N LYS A 128 40.28 -26.84 -2.66
CA LYS A 128 41.73 -26.93 -2.61
C LYS A 128 42.19 -27.39 -3.98
N GLY A 129 42.69 -26.46 -4.79
CA GLY A 129 43.45 -26.80 -5.99
C GLY A 129 44.63 -27.70 -5.59
N GLY A 130 44.64 -28.92 -6.11
CA GLY A 130 45.78 -29.83 -5.97
C GLY A 130 47.02 -29.24 -6.63
N ARG A 131 48.17 -29.48 -6.00
CA ARG A 131 49.51 -29.09 -6.43
C ARG A 131 49.86 -29.61 -7.81
#